data_AF-A0A3B9HRH3-F1
#
_entry.id   AF-A0A3B9HRH3-F1
#
_cell.length_a   1.000
_cell.length_b   1.000
_cell.length_c   1.000
_cell.angle_alpha   90.00
_cell.angle_beta   90.00
_cell.angle_gamma   90.00
#
_symmetry.space_group_name_H-M   'P 1'
#
loop_
_entity.id
_entity.type
_entity.pdbx_description
1 polymer ?
#
loop_
_entity_poly.entity_id
_entity_poly.type
_entity_poly.pdbx_seq_one_letter_code
_entity_poly.pdbx_strand_id
1 'polypeptide(L)'
;MKISSRTLVFMVLACIALADCAALAQYSVIKGEEPRIRAILYHGDNPRALIYYQNQRHHVIDKMRIDDEWYVEQIRRESILFKKSSTQTFAEVYLNPPKRARNHRDWSFFGHPIALWEAVELLAHGFGYQALMHFQAGGAVVPGSHAANIKSLLRKILPQHHRFAVVGPLLLVLPVQPSGEEWTEVLARMKKSSPGLLTLRYPGLNKAGVIISRGDDIQFILRKISLGGKVPIQFPRDLHFPVYASFRNVPFAQILSNTVYLNQCIIIEREEGLEVTPWPRQILQRRPYADYPLIQSLPLEPQAGSGPQPPPLIPEHNLNHPVVYQNGE
;
A
#
# COMPACT_ATOMS: atom_id res chain seq x y z
N MET A 1 6.79 -65.52 10.50
CA MET A 1 6.71 -64.86 11.83
C MET A 1 5.27 -64.41 12.07
N LYS A 2 4.58 -65.00 13.06
CA LYS A 2 3.24 -64.53 13.45
C LYS A 2 3.42 -63.33 14.38
N ILE A 3 3.06 -62.15 13.92
CA ILE A 3 3.05 -60.94 14.75
C ILE A 3 1.95 -61.16 15.81
N SER A 4 2.36 -61.16 17.07
CA SER A 4 1.44 -61.30 18.20
C SER A 4 0.49 -60.11 18.24
N SER A 5 -0.78 -60.35 18.61
CA SER A 5 -1.79 -59.28 18.74
C SER A 5 -1.33 -58.17 19.68
N ARG A 6 -0.51 -58.50 20.69
CA ARG A 6 0.10 -57.52 21.60
C ARG A 6 1.12 -56.62 20.90
N THR A 7 1.89 -57.15 19.97
CA THR A 7 2.89 -56.39 19.20
C THR A 7 2.20 -55.46 18.20
N LEU A 8 1.09 -55.91 17.61
CA LEU A 8 0.27 -55.10 16.72
C LEU A 8 -0.38 -53.92 17.47
N VAL A 9 -0.93 -54.19 18.67
CA VAL A 9 -1.52 -53.16 19.53
C VAL A 9 -0.47 -52.13 19.96
N PHE A 10 0.73 -52.57 20.33
CA PHE A 10 1.82 -51.65 20.68
C PHE A 10 2.27 -50.78 19.50
N MET A 11 2.36 -51.34 18.29
CA MET A 11 2.68 -50.56 17.10
C MET A 11 1.58 -49.53 16.77
N VAL A 12 0.32 -49.91 16.88
CA VAL A 12 -0.81 -49.00 16.63
C VAL A 12 -0.81 -47.88 17.66
N LEU A 13 -0.59 -48.18 18.94
CA LEU A 13 -0.48 -47.17 20.00
C LEU A 13 0.73 -46.25 19.79
N ALA A 14 1.88 -46.79 19.36
CA ALA A 14 3.06 -45.98 19.04
C ALA A 14 2.83 -45.08 17.82
N CYS A 15 2.15 -45.56 16.77
CA CYS A 15 1.78 -44.76 15.61
C CYS A 15 0.75 -43.67 15.95
N ILE A 16 -0.20 -43.94 16.85
CA ILE A 16 -1.14 -42.93 17.36
C ILE A 16 -0.41 -41.87 18.19
N ALA A 17 0.51 -42.28 19.08
CA ALA A 17 1.32 -41.35 19.87
C ALA A 17 2.26 -40.49 19.01
N LEU A 18 2.77 -41.03 17.90
CA LEU A 18 3.56 -40.28 16.92
C LEU A 18 2.71 -39.38 16.02
N ALA A 19 1.44 -39.72 15.78
CA ALA A 19 0.49 -38.88 15.05
C ALA A 19 -0.09 -37.73 15.91
N ASP A 20 -0.22 -37.95 17.23
CA ASP A 20 -0.60 -36.92 18.21
C ASP A 20 0.56 -35.98 18.58
N CYS A 21 1.79 -36.30 18.19
CA CYS A 21 2.87 -35.32 18.07
C CYS A 21 2.67 -34.45 16.81
N ALA A 22 1.47 -33.91 16.62
CA ALA A 22 1.34 -32.70 15.83
C ALA A 22 2.26 -31.68 16.50
N ALA A 23 3.30 -31.22 15.81
CA ALA A 23 4.13 -30.13 16.28
C ALA A 23 3.18 -29.02 16.75
N LEU A 24 3.06 -28.86 18.07
CA LEU A 24 2.24 -27.83 18.67
C LEU A 24 2.92 -26.52 18.26
N ALA A 25 2.47 -25.96 17.14
CA ALA A 25 2.85 -24.63 16.75
C ALA A 25 2.43 -23.75 17.92
N GLN A 26 3.42 -23.29 18.68
CA GLN A 26 3.19 -22.49 19.86
C GLN A 26 2.76 -21.12 19.36
N TYR A 27 1.43 -20.93 19.22
CA TYR A 27 0.85 -19.65 18.83
C TYR A 27 0.99 -18.68 20.01
N SER A 28 2.02 -17.85 19.98
CA SER A 28 2.19 -16.80 20.97
C SER A 28 1.27 -15.63 20.65
N VAL A 29 0.48 -15.18 21.64
CA VAL A 29 -0.20 -13.88 21.60
C VAL A 29 0.86 -12.79 21.89
N ILE A 30 0.89 -11.81 21.00
CA ILE A 30 2.04 -10.93 20.69
C ILE A 30 2.16 -9.72 21.64
N LYS A 31 3.39 -9.27 21.97
CA LYS A 31 3.68 -8.09 22.81
C LYS A 31 4.76 -7.18 22.19
N GLY A 32 4.47 -5.88 22.05
CA GLY A 32 5.50 -4.83 21.89
C GLY A 32 5.95 -4.52 20.46
N GLU A 33 7.22 -4.84 20.14
CA GLU A 33 7.99 -4.40 18.94
C GLU A 33 7.65 -5.13 17.63
N GLU A 34 6.51 -5.82 17.59
CA GLU A 34 6.18 -6.76 16.53
C GLU A 34 5.54 -6.10 15.29
N PRO A 35 5.56 -6.78 14.12
CA PRO A 35 4.93 -6.28 12.90
C PRO A 35 3.43 -6.02 13.09
N ARG A 36 3.00 -4.78 12.86
CA ARG A 36 1.60 -4.34 12.99
C ARG A 36 0.90 -4.37 11.64
N ILE A 37 -0.14 -5.17 11.51
CA ILE A 37 -0.96 -5.20 10.29
C ILE A 37 -1.78 -3.92 10.20
N ARG A 38 -1.69 -3.23 9.06
CA ARG A 38 -2.51 -2.03 8.78
C ARG A 38 -3.65 -2.33 7.82
N ALA A 39 -3.40 -3.10 6.77
CA ALA A 39 -4.43 -3.49 5.82
C ALA A 39 -4.07 -4.81 5.14
N ILE A 40 -5.09 -5.57 4.78
CA ILE A 40 -4.99 -6.81 4.01
C ILE A 40 -5.85 -6.66 2.75
N LEU A 41 -5.25 -6.99 1.62
CA LEU A 41 -5.93 -7.25 0.36
C LEU A 41 -5.87 -8.76 0.12
N TYR A 42 -6.98 -9.44 0.34
CA TYR A 42 -7.07 -10.89 0.26
C TYR A 42 -7.87 -11.35 -0.97
N HIS A 43 -7.28 -12.25 -1.73
CA HIS A 43 -7.91 -13.10 -2.74
C HIS A 43 -7.07 -14.36 -2.86
N GLY A 44 -7.72 -15.52 -3.01
CA GLY A 44 -7.12 -16.84 -2.76
C GLY A 44 -5.72 -17.08 -3.34
N ASP A 45 -5.41 -16.49 -4.51
CA ASP A 45 -4.17 -16.77 -5.23
C ASP A 45 -3.06 -15.72 -5.06
N ASN A 46 -3.35 -14.52 -4.55
CA ASN A 46 -2.36 -13.44 -4.45
C ASN A 46 -2.67 -12.46 -3.31
N PRO A 47 -2.67 -12.94 -2.05
CA PRO A 47 -2.91 -12.08 -0.91
C PRO A 47 -1.73 -11.12 -0.72
N ARG A 48 -2.04 -9.90 -0.31
CA ARG A 48 -1.06 -8.85 0.00
C ARG A 48 -1.44 -8.13 1.27
N ALA A 49 -0.46 -7.62 1.98
CA ALA A 49 -0.72 -6.82 3.17
C ALA A 49 0.23 -5.63 3.28
N LEU A 50 -0.25 -4.61 3.97
CA LEU A 50 0.53 -3.50 4.46
C LEU A 50 0.79 -3.73 5.95
N ILE A 51 2.06 -3.80 6.33
CA ILE A 51 2.50 -3.93 7.71
C ILE A 51 3.43 -2.79 8.09
N TYR A 52 3.37 -2.38 9.35
CA TYR A 52 4.27 -1.40 9.94
C TYR A 52 5.19 -2.11 10.93
N TYR A 53 6.49 -1.99 10.74
CA TYR A 53 7.50 -2.64 11.58
C TYR A 53 8.73 -1.73 11.68
N GLN A 54 9.29 -1.54 12.88
CA GLN A 54 10.42 -0.63 13.13
C GLN A 54 10.25 0.78 12.51
N ASN A 55 9.05 1.36 12.63
CA ASN A 55 8.65 2.65 12.00
C ASN A 55 8.75 2.68 10.47
N GLN A 56 8.94 1.53 9.82
CA GLN A 56 8.94 1.37 8.37
C GLN A 56 7.66 0.71 7.88
N ARG A 57 7.34 1.00 6.62
CA ARG A 57 6.14 0.50 5.93
C ARG A 57 6.56 -0.59 4.96
N HIS A 58 6.01 -1.79 5.11
CA HIS A 58 6.32 -2.92 4.23
C HIS A 58 5.05 -3.36 3.50
N HIS A 59 5.16 -3.46 2.17
CA HIS A 59 4.18 -4.17 1.35
C HIS A 59 4.66 -5.60 1.25
N VAL A 60 3.94 -6.52 1.88
CA VAL A 60 4.33 -7.92 1.98
C VAL A 60 3.41 -8.82 1.17
N ILE A 61 4.00 -9.93 0.76
CA ILE A 61 3.34 -11.06 0.10
C ILE A 61 3.64 -12.32 0.90
N ASP A 62 2.91 -13.40 0.61
CA ASP A 62 3.23 -14.71 1.16
C ASP A 62 4.68 -15.08 0.92
N LYS A 63 5.29 -15.71 1.92
CA LYS A 63 6.67 -16.21 1.88
C LYS A 63 7.74 -15.12 1.76
N MET A 64 7.41 -13.88 2.12
CA MET A 64 8.35 -12.76 2.10
C MET A 64 9.09 -12.61 3.43
N ARG A 65 10.42 -12.46 3.37
CA ARG A 65 11.24 -12.05 4.51
C ARG A 65 11.13 -10.54 4.73
N ILE A 66 10.87 -10.12 5.97
CA ILE A 66 10.78 -8.70 6.35
C ILE A 66 12.16 -8.21 6.75
N ASP A 67 12.78 -8.91 7.70
CA ASP A 67 14.13 -8.66 8.21
C ASP A 67 14.78 -9.98 8.63
N ASP A 68 15.85 -9.92 9.42
CA ASP A 68 16.52 -11.13 9.86
C ASP A 68 15.69 -12.00 10.80
N GLU A 69 14.74 -11.39 11.51
CA GLU A 69 13.95 -12.04 12.54
C GLU A 69 12.60 -12.52 12.01
N TRP A 70 11.87 -11.68 11.28
CA TRP A 70 10.48 -11.89 10.90
C TRP A 70 10.32 -12.28 9.43
N TYR A 71 9.49 -13.30 9.23
CA TYR A 71 9.11 -13.83 7.94
C TYR A 71 7.60 -13.94 7.83
N VAL A 72 7.03 -13.58 6.68
CA VAL A 72 5.61 -13.75 6.39
C VAL A 72 5.37 -15.16 5.90
N GLU A 73 4.83 -16.01 6.76
CA GLU A 73 4.52 -17.40 6.41
C GLU A 73 3.28 -17.49 5.54
N GLN A 74 2.20 -16.80 5.93
CA GLN A 74 0.92 -16.82 5.21
C GLN A 74 0.08 -15.59 5.54
N ILE A 75 -0.46 -14.94 4.51
CA ILE A 75 -1.46 -13.88 4.61
C ILE A 75 -2.82 -14.55 4.46
N ARG A 76 -3.57 -14.56 5.55
CA ARG A 76 -4.94 -15.06 5.58
C ARG A 76 -5.88 -13.89 5.35
N ARG A 77 -7.19 -14.20 5.34
CA ARG A 77 -8.20 -13.15 5.21
C ARG A 77 -7.99 -12.10 6.29
N GLU A 78 -8.12 -12.48 7.57
CA GLU A 78 -8.17 -11.57 8.72
C GLU A 78 -6.90 -11.52 9.58
N SER A 79 -5.88 -12.27 9.20
CA SER A 79 -4.65 -12.39 9.98
C SER A 79 -3.46 -12.60 9.08
N ILE A 80 -2.27 -12.41 9.64
CA ILE A 80 -1.02 -12.83 9.01
C ILE A 80 -0.30 -13.74 9.99
N LEU A 81 0.09 -14.91 9.49
CA LEU A 81 0.97 -15.82 10.19
C LEU A 81 2.41 -15.40 9.90
N PHE A 82 3.11 -15.00 10.95
CA PHE A 82 4.54 -14.71 10.90
C PHE A 82 5.32 -15.90 11.45
N LYS A 83 6.51 -16.11 10.91
CA LYS A 83 7.51 -17.02 11.46
C LYS A 83 8.66 -16.18 12.04
N LYS A 84 9.04 -16.49 13.28
CA LYS A 84 10.15 -15.87 13.99
C LYS A 84 11.39 -16.75 13.85
N SER A 85 12.48 -16.20 13.35
CA SER A 85 13.67 -16.97 12.97
C SER A 85 14.49 -17.40 14.17
N SER A 86 14.63 -16.56 15.19
CA SER A 86 15.38 -16.88 16.42
C SER A 86 14.80 -18.07 17.19
N THR A 87 13.48 -18.14 17.31
CA THR A 87 12.76 -19.16 18.10
C THR A 87 12.18 -20.28 17.25
N GLN A 88 12.19 -20.14 15.91
CA GLN A 88 11.48 -21.03 14.97
C GLN A 88 9.98 -21.19 15.31
N THR A 89 9.39 -20.21 15.98
CA THR A 89 7.96 -20.22 16.35
C THR A 89 7.12 -19.45 15.35
N PHE A 90 5.81 -19.72 15.37
CA PHE A 90 4.84 -19.00 14.57
C PHE A 90 4.01 -18.06 15.46
N ALA A 91 3.73 -16.87 14.94
CA ALA A 91 2.93 -15.87 15.62
C ALA A 91 1.83 -15.40 14.65
N GLU A 92 0.57 -15.63 15.01
CA GLU A 92 -0.57 -15.17 14.22
C GLU A 92 -1.04 -13.81 14.73
N VAL A 93 -0.86 -12.78 13.92
CA VAL A 93 -1.37 -11.43 14.21
C VAL A 93 -2.74 -11.29 13.54
N TYR A 94 -3.78 -11.01 14.32
CA TYR A 94 -5.10 -10.69 13.79
C TYR A 94 -5.24 -9.20 13.50
N LEU A 95 -5.83 -8.88 12.36
CA LEU A 95 -6.26 -7.54 12.01
C LEU A 95 -7.61 -7.28 12.66
N ASN A 96 -7.70 -6.25 13.51
CA ASN A 96 -8.94 -5.83 14.16
C ASN A 96 -9.45 -4.52 13.54
N PRO A 97 -9.99 -4.53 12.30
CA PRO A 97 -10.37 -3.32 11.61
C PRO A 97 -11.62 -2.69 12.23
N PRO A 98 -11.77 -1.36 12.18
CA PRO A 98 -12.99 -0.68 12.67
C PRO A 98 -14.24 -1.03 11.87
N LYS A 99 -14.07 -1.49 10.62
CA LYS A 99 -15.15 -1.98 9.75
C LYS A 99 -14.82 -3.38 9.29
N ARG A 100 -15.71 -4.33 9.58
CA ARG A 100 -15.64 -5.70 9.05
C ARG A 100 -16.51 -5.81 7.82
N ALA A 101 -15.90 -6.18 6.69
CA ALA A 101 -16.68 -6.55 5.51
C ALA A 101 -17.36 -7.90 5.76
N ARG A 102 -18.62 -8.06 5.33
CA ARG A 102 -19.26 -9.39 5.33
C ARG A 102 -18.44 -10.37 4.49
N ASN A 103 -18.47 -11.64 4.88
CA ASN A 103 -17.81 -12.70 4.13
C ASN A 103 -18.30 -12.72 2.68
N HIS A 104 -17.34 -12.70 1.77
CA HIS A 104 -17.54 -12.67 0.31
C HIS A 104 -16.47 -13.53 -0.36
N ARG A 105 -16.80 -14.08 -1.54
CA ARG A 105 -15.90 -14.92 -2.35
C ARG A 105 -14.86 -14.10 -3.13
N ASP A 106 -15.25 -12.91 -3.59
CA ASP A 106 -14.37 -11.98 -4.29
C ASP A 106 -13.24 -11.39 -3.41
N TRP A 107 -12.42 -10.54 -4.04
CA TRP A 107 -11.38 -9.75 -3.38
C TRP A 107 -11.94 -9.00 -2.17
N SER A 108 -11.23 -9.12 -1.05
CA SER A 108 -11.55 -8.47 0.22
C SER A 108 -10.44 -7.49 0.57
N PHE A 109 -10.79 -6.22 0.76
CA PHE A 109 -9.85 -5.18 1.15
C PHE A 109 -10.31 -4.54 2.46
N PHE A 110 -9.55 -4.75 3.53
CA PHE A 110 -9.91 -4.29 4.86
C PHE A 110 -8.69 -4.01 5.75
N GLY A 111 -8.90 -3.20 6.79
CA GLY A 111 -7.79 -2.60 7.51
C GLY A 111 -8.19 -1.46 8.43
N HIS A 112 -7.19 -0.95 9.15
CA HIS A 112 -7.26 0.33 9.84
C HIS A 112 -7.24 1.48 8.83
N PRO A 113 -7.56 2.72 9.24
CA PRO A 113 -7.38 3.90 8.40
C PRO A 113 -5.93 3.98 7.91
N ILE A 114 -5.75 4.15 6.60
CA ILE A 114 -4.45 4.27 5.93
C ILE A 114 -4.49 5.42 4.94
N ALA A 115 -3.32 5.91 4.53
CA ALA A 115 -3.25 6.93 3.51
C ALA A 115 -3.75 6.39 2.16
N LEU A 116 -4.36 7.25 1.35
CA LEU A 116 -4.91 6.87 0.06
C LEU A 116 -3.85 6.26 -0.86
N TRP A 117 -2.63 6.81 -0.87
CA TRP A 117 -1.54 6.26 -1.67
C TRP A 117 -1.15 4.83 -1.25
N GLU A 118 -1.20 4.50 0.05
CA GLU A 118 -0.90 3.15 0.56
C GLU A 118 -1.95 2.15 0.04
N ALA A 119 -3.21 2.55 0.10
CA ALA A 119 -4.31 1.74 -0.43
C ALA A 119 -4.19 1.55 -1.94
N VAL A 120 -3.84 2.60 -2.68
CA VAL A 120 -3.69 2.55 -4.14
C VAL A 120 -2.49 1.70 -4.54
N GLU A 121 -1.34 1.82 -3.86
CA GLU A 121 -0.16 0.99 -4.11
C GLU A 121 -0.48 -0.49 -3.84
N LEU A 122 -1.14 -0.81 -2.72
CA LEU A 122 -1.49 -2.18 -2.35
C LEU A 122 -2.47 -2.80 -3.36
N LEU A 123 -3.51 -2.05 -3.76
CA LEU A 123 -4.47 -2.47 -4.77
C LEU A 123 -3.82 -2.64 -6.13
N ALA A 124 -3.00 -1.69 -6.58
CA ALA A 124 -2.33 -1.78 -7.87
C ALA A 124 -1.49 -3.07 -7.94
N HIS A 125 -0.65 -3.33 -6.93
CA HIS A 125 0.18 -4.53 -6.90
C HIS A 125 -0.64 -5.82 -6.81
N GLY A 126 -1.73 -5.82 -6.04
CA GLY A 126 -2.62 -6.99 -5.91
C GLY A 126 -3.20 -7.43 -7.25
N PHE A 127 -3.57 -6.45 -8.08
CA PHE A 127 -4.17 -6.69 -9.39
C PHE A 127 -3.18 -6.59 -10.56
N GLY A 128 -1.86 -6.52 -10.29
CA GLY A 128 -0.83 -6.51 -11.33
C GLY A 128 -0.65 -5.18 -12.09
N TYR A 129 -1.13 -4.07 -11.54
CA TYR A 129 -0.94 -2.73 -12.08
C TYR A 129 0.25 -2.02 -11.43
N GLN A 130 0.81 -1.06 -12.17
CA GLN A 130 1.64 0.02 -11.63
C GLN A 130 0.74 1.10 -11.03
N ALA A 131 1.24 1.88 -10.07
CA ALA A 131 0.47 2.95 -9.43
C ALA A 131 1.10 4.31 -9.68
N LEU A 132 0.28 5.32 -9.96
CA LEU A 132 0.69 6.71 -9.93
C LEU A 132 -0.48 7.57 -9.43
N MET A 133 -0.20 8.44 -8.48
CA MET A 133 -1.18 9.33 -7.89
C MET A 133 -0.72 10.78 -7.95
N HIS A 134 -1.66 11.67 -8.27
CA HIS A 134 -1.43 13.12 -8.31
C HIS A 134 -1.03 13.63 -6.91
N PHE A 135 -0.11 14.58 -6.81
CA PHE A 135 0.38 15.07 -5.50
C PHE A 135 -0.73 15.66 -4.62
N GLN A 136 -1.72 16.33 -5.23
CA GLN A 136 -2.94 16.82 -4.56
C GLN A 136 -3.97 15.74 -4.20
N ALA A 137 -3.83 14.49 -4.67
CA ALA A 137 -4.74 13.39 -4.34
C ALA A 137 -4.43 12.77 -2.97
N GLY A 138 -4.27 13.62 -1.95
CA GLY A 138 -4.08 13.18 -0.58
C GLY A 138 -5.37 12.72 0.07
N GLY A 139 -5.26 12.01 1.20
CA GLY A 139 -6.40 11.66 2.02
C GLY A 139 -6.19 10.37 2.79
N ALA A 140 -7.11 10.09 3.70
CA ALA A 140 -7.20 8.81 4.38
C ALA A 140 -8.37 8.01 3.80
N VAL A 141 -8.19 6.70 3.70
CA VAL A 141 -9.26 5.76 3.39
C VAL A 141 -9.36 4.73 4.51
N VAL A 142 -10.56 4.21 4.71
CA VAL A 142 -10.81 3.12 5.65
C VAL A 142 -11.16 1.88 4.82
N PRO A 143 -10.21 0.94 4.65
CA PRO A 143 -10.49 -0.31 3.96
C PRO A 143 -11.58 -1.08 4.71
N GLY A 144 -12.55 -1.60 3.99
CA GLY A 144 -13.69 -2.32 4.57
C GLY A 144 -14.70 -2.75 3.50
N SER A 145 -14.21 -3.12 2.33
CA SER A 145 -15.02 -3.39 1.15
C SER A 145 -14.58 -4.68 0.46
N HIS A 146 -15.53 -5.33 -0.22
CA HIS A 146 -15.26 -6.44 -1.13
C HIS A 146 -15.69 -6.05 -2.55
N ALA A 147 -15.02 -6.57 -3.57
CA ALA A 147 -15.54 -6.50 -4.94
C ALA A 147 -14.82 -7.48 -5.88
N ALA A 148 -15.49 -7.88 -6.97
CA ALA A 148 -14.92 -8.75 -7.99
C ALA A 148 -13.67 -8.19 -8.71
N ASN A 149 -13.51 -6.87 -8.77
CA ASN A 149 -12.41 -6.25 -9.51
C ASN A 149 -11.94 -4.92 -8.89
N ILE A 150 -10.74 -4.47 -9.29
CA ILE A 150 -10.11 -3.25 -8.78
C ILE A 150 -10.97 -2.00 -8.98
N LYS A 151 -11.66 -1.85 -10.12
CA LYS A 151 -12.48 -0.66 -10.41
C LYS A 151 -13.64 -0.56 -9.42
N SER A 152 -14.28 -1.69 -9.12
CA SER A 152 -15.35 -1.76 -8.13
C SER A 152 -14.86 -1.53 -6.70
N LEU A 153 -13.66 -2.01 -6.35
CA LEU A 153 -13.03 -1.70 -5.05
C LEU A 153 -12.73 -0.20 -4.93
N LEU A 154 -12.08 0.40 -5.93
CA LEU A 154 -11.73 1.81 -5.96
C LEU A 154 -12.96 2.71 -5.83
N ARG A 155 -14.06 2.41 -6.52
CA ARG A 155 -15.33 3.15 -6.38
C ARG A 155 -15.90 3.13 -4.95
N LYS A 156 -15.63 2.08 -4.18
CA LYS A 156 -16.11 1.94 -2.80
C LYS A 156 -15.22 2.67 -1.79
N ILE A 157 -13.93 2.79 -2.06
CA ILE A 157 -12.95 3.34 -1.09
C ILE A 157 -12.50 4.77 -1.40
N LEU A 158 -12.60 5.22 -2.64
CA LEU A 158 -12.10 6.54 -3.03
C LEU A 158 -12.97 7.65 -2.43
N PRO A 159 -12.37 8.72 -1.89
CA PRO A 159 -13.13 9.88 -1.47
C PRO A 159 -13.90 10.51 -2.65
N GLN A 160 -15.02 11.16 -2.36
CA GLN A 160 -15.93 11.71 -3.38
C GLN A 160 -15.25 12.70 -4.36
N HIS A 161 -14.23 13.42 -3.89
CA HIS A 161 -13.47 14.40 -4.67
C HIS A 161 -12.27 13.79 -5.42
N HIS A 162 -12.18 12.46 -5.50
CA HIS A 162 -11.15 11.74 -6.24
C HIS A 162 -11.72 10.94 -7.41
N ARG A 163 -10.91 10.73 -8.43
CA ARG A 163 -11.20 9.90 -9.60
C ARG A 163 -10.02 8.98 -9.86
N PHE A 164 -10.28 7.95 -10.66
CA PHE A 164 -9.26 7.02 -11.09
C PHE A 164 -9.43 6.72 -12.58
N ALA A 165 -8.31 6.37 -13.21
CA ALA A 165 -8.28 5.86 -14.58
C ALA A 165 -7.31 4.69 -14.66
N VAL A 166 -7.57 3.77 -15.58
CA VAL A 166 -6.64 2.68 -15.90
C VAL A 166 -6.20 2.90 -17.34
N VAL A 167 -4.91 3.12 -17.54
CA VAL A 167 -4.29 3.39 -18.85
C VAL A 167 -3.24 2.31 -19.09
N GLY A 168 -3.59 1.28 -19.86
CA GLY A 168 -2.75 0.09 -20.01
C GLY A 168 -2.46 -0.55 -18.65
N PRO A 169 -1.18 -0.77 -18.28
CA PRO A 169 -0.80 -1.36 -16.99
C PRO A 169 -0.74 -0.35 -15.84
N LEU A 170 -1.15 0.91 -16.04
CA LEU A 170 -1.03 1.97 -15.04
C LEU A 170 -2.40 2.34 -14.43
N LEU A 171 -2.48 2.25 -13.10
CA LEU A 171 -3.56 2.83 -12.30
C LEU A 171 -3.20 4.27 -11.94
N LEU A 172 -4.04 5.20 -12.39
CA LEU A 172 -3.94 6.63 -12.12
C LEU A 172 -5.00 7.03 -11.09
N VAL A 173 -4.61 7.83 -10.09
CA VAL A 173 -5.54 8.45 -9.12
C VAL A 173 -5.27 9.95 -9.03
N LEU A 174 -6.32 10.76 -9.08
CA LEU A 174 -6.23 12.22 -9.10
C LEU A 174 -7.50 12.86 -8.49
N PRO A 175 -7.45 14.12 -8.03
CA PRO A 175 -8.66 14.84 -7.64
C PRO A 175 -9.60 15.01 -8.85
N VAL A 176 -10.86 15.40 -8.61
CA VAL A 176 -11.80 15.77 -9.69
C VAL A 176 -11.32 17.03 -10.42
N GLN A 177 -10.79 18.00 -9.67
CA GLN A 177 -10.31 19.28 -10.21
C GLN A 177 -8.90 19.62 -9.71
N PRO A 178 -7.85 18.89 -10.11
CA PRO A 178 -6.47 19.23 -9.78
C PRO A 178 -6.12 20.64 -10.27
N SER A 179 -5.73 21.51 -9.34
CA SER A 179 -5.40 22.92 -9.61
C SER A 179 -6.45 23.68 -10.45
N GLY A 180 -7.73 23.33 -10.31
CA GLY A 180 -8.85 23.97 -11.03
C GLY A 180 -9.06 23.49 -12.47
N GLU A 181 -8.32 22.47 -12.93
CA GLU A 181 -8.52 21.81 -14.23
C GLU A 181 -9.32 20.52 -14.04
N GLU A 182 -10.29 20.22 -14.91
CA GLU A 182 -11.01 18.95 -14.86
C GLU A 182 -10.07 17.76 -15.07
N TRP A 183 -10.21 16.71 -14.24
CA TRP A 183 -9.38 15.52 -14.30
C TRP A 183 -9.36 14.85 -15.70
N THR A 184 -10.44 14.96 -16.45
CA THR A 184 -10.55 14.45 -17.83
C THR A 184 -9.63 15.19 -18.79
N GLU A 185 -9.40 16.49 -18.59
CA GLU A 185 -8.48 17.31 -19.41
C GLU A 185 -7.02 16.91 -19.16
N VAL A 186 -6.67 16.68 -17.88
CA VAL A 186 -5.35 16.14 -17.49
C VAL A 186 -5.11 14.80 -18.19
N LEU A 187 -6.08 13.89 -18.13
CA LEU A 187 -5.96 12.59 -18.80
C LEU A 187 -5.92 12.70 -20.33
N ALA A 188 -6.66 13.62 -20.92
CA ALA A 188 -6.62 13.87 -22.36
C ALA A 188 -5.23 14.36 -22.79
N ARG A 189 -4.58 15.20 -21.98
CA ARG A 189 -3.21 15.65 -22.22
C ARG A 189 -2.20 14.53 -22.07
N MET A 190 -2.32 13.71 -21.03
CA MET A 190 -1.48 12.52 -20.86
C MET A 190 -1.58 11.58 -22.06
N LYS A 191 -2.78 11.38 -22.63
CA LYS A 191 -2.96 10.57 -23.85
C LYS A 191 -2.29 11.15 -25.09
N LYS A 192 -2.17 12.48 -25.17
CA LYS A 192 -1.44 13.16 -26.26
C LYS A 192 0.07 13.05 -26.08
N SER A 193 0.56 12.86 -24.85
CA SER A 193 1.96 12.57 -24.63
C SER A 193 2.32 11.24 -25.29
N SER A 194 3.40 11.24 -26.06
CA SER A 194 3.92 10.04 -26.73
C SER A 194 5.29 9.71 -26.16
N PRO A 195 5.37 8.94 -25.06
CA PRO A 195 6.65 8.61 -24.42
C PRO A 195 7.65 7.96 -25.38
N GLY A 196 7.17 7.21 -26.38
CA GLY A 196 8.01 6.60 -27.41
C GLY A 196 8.77 7.63 -28.27
N LEU A 197 8.22 8.81 -28.51
CA LEU A 197 8.93 9.86 -29.28
C LEU A 197 10.16 10.37 -28.52
N LEU A 198 10.07 10.50 -27.19
CA LEU A 198 11.21 10.86 -26.36
C LEU A 198 12.36 9.85 -26.50
N THR A 199 12.05 8.56 -26.71
CA THR A 199 13.09 7.53 -26.88
C THR A 199 13.82 7.59 -28.22
N LEU A 200 13.22 8.22 -29.25
CA LEU A 200 13.89 8.41 -30.54
C LEU A 200 15.05 9.39 -30.43
N ARG A 201 14.84 10.50 -29.71
CA ARG A 201 15.86 11.53 -29.47
C ARG A 201 16.76 11.20 -28.28
N TYR A 202 16.22 10.51 -27.27
CA TYR A 202 16.94 10.14 -26.05
C TYR A 202 16.84 8.63 -25.79
N PRO A 203 17.62 7.79 -26.50
CA PRO A 203 17.52 6.33 -26.43
C PRO A 203 17.73 5.74 -25.03
N GLY A 204 18.49 6.44 -24.19
CA GLY A 204 18.72 6.03 -22.80
C GLY A 204 17.43 5.94 -21.96
N LEU A 205 16.38 6.69 -22.31
CA LEU A 205 15.08 6.62 -21.63
C LEU A 205 14.28 5.34 -21.94
N ASN A 206 14.70 4.54 -22.91
CA ASN A 206 14.06 3.25 -23.20
C ASN A 206 14.42 2.17 -22.16
N LYS A 207 15.46 2.39 -21.35
CA LYS A 207 15.86 1.47 -20.29
C LYS A 207 14.74 1.33 -19.26
N ALA A 208 14.45 0.09 -18.88
CA ALA A 208 13.52 -0.20 -17.81
C ALA A 208 14.09 0.24 -16.46
N GLY A 209 13.28 0.97 -15.70
CA GLY A 209 13.59 1.48 -14.38
C GLY A 209 12.63 0.96 -13.31
N VAL A 210 13.03 1.19 -12.06
CA VAL A 210 12.20 0.98 -10.88
C VAL A 210 12.15 2.30 -10.11
N ILE A 211 10.94 2.83 -9.91
CA ILE A 211 10.70 4.00 -9.08
C ILE A 211 9.57 3.65 -8.12
N ILE A 212 9.92 3.53 -6.84
CA ILE A 212 8.96 3.40 -5.75
C ILE A 212 9.14 4.66 -4.91
N SER A 213 8.12 5.52 -4.93
CA SER A 213 8.10 6.82 -4.27
C SER A 213 6.84 6.93 -3.43
N ARG A 214 7.02 7.17 -2.13
CA ARG A 214 5.95 7.24 -1.13
C ARG A 214 5.84 8.65 -0.57
N GLY A 215 5.97 9.63 -1.46
CA GLY A 215 6.06 11.05 -1.13
C GLY A 215 7.46 11.65 -1.24
N ASP A 216 8.41 11.00 -1.95
CA ASP A 216 9.70 11.64 -2.26
C ASP A 216 9.46 12.90 -3.09
N ASP A 217 10.32 13.90 -2.94
CA ASP A 217 10.24 15.14 -3.70
C ASP A 217 10.44 14.89 -5.21
N ILE A 218 9.66 15.59 -6.05
CA ILE A 218 9.74 15.47 -7.51
C ILE A 218 11.15 15.68 -8.05
N GLN A 219 11.95 16.60 -7.49
CA GLN A 219 13.32 16.82 -7.97
C GLN A 219 14.18 15.58 -7.80
N PHE A 220 14.00 14.85 -6.70
CA PHE A 220 14.70 13.59 -6.46
C PHE A 220 14.28 12.51 -7.46
N ILE A 221 12.99 12.44 -7.79
CA ILE A 221 12.48 11.52 -8.82
C ILE A 221 13.02 11.87 -10.20
N LEU A 222 13.02 13.14 -10.59
CA LEU A 222 13.58 13.61 -11.86
C LEU A 222 15.08 13.32 -11.95
N ARG A 223 15.84 13.52 -10.87
CA ARG A 223 17.27 13.16 -10.80
C ARG A 223 17.50 11.66 -10.93
N LYS A 224 16.70 10.81 -10.26
CA LYS A 224 16.77 9.35 -10.41
C LYS A 224 16.54 8.91 -11.86
N ILE A 225 15.52 9.48 -12.51
CA ILE A 225 15.22 9.21 -13.93
C ILE A 225 16.36 9.70 -14.82
N SER A 226 16.88 10.91 -14.58
CA SER A 226 17.99 11.50 -15.34
C SER A 226 19.24 10.61 -15.27
N LEU A 227 19.61 10.14 -14.08
CA LEU A 227 20.76 9.26 -13.87
C LEU A 227 20.55 7.88 -14.50
N GLY A 228 19.38 7.27 -14.28
CA GLY A 228 19.06 5.95 -14.83
C GLY A 228 18.96 5.93 -16.35
N GLY A 229 18.33 6.97 -16.91
CA GLY A 229 18.18 7.18 -18.34
C GLY A 229 19.44 7.75 -19.01
N LYS A 230 20.40 8.28 -18.25
CA LYS A 230 21.56 9.03 -18.74
C LYS A 230 21.19 10.21 -19.65
N VAL A 231 20.15 10.95 -19.27
CA VAL A 231 19.65 12.12 -19.99
C VAL A 231 19.52 13.28 -19.02
N PRO A 232 20.19 14.42 -19.25
CA PRO A 232 20.04 15.59 -18.40
C PRO A 232 18.58 16.06 -18.36
N ILE A 233 18.05 16.29 -17.15
CA ILE A 233 16.71 16.85 -16.94
C ILE A 233 16.86 18.12 -16.10
N GLN A 234 16.56 19.26 -16.71
CA GLN A 234 16.53 20.57 -16.07
C GLN A 234 15.12 20.86 -15.54
N PHE A 235 15.03 21.54 -14.40
CA PHE A 235 13.75 21.96 -13.81
C PHE A 235 13.96 23.19 -12.91
N PRO A 236 12.92 24.01 -12.68
CA PRO A 236 12.97 25.14 -11.78
C PRO A 236 13.36 24.74 -10.34
N ARG A 237 14.11 25.59 -9.65
CA ARG A 237 14.57 25.32 -8.26
C ARG A 237 13.41 25.24 -7.28
N ASP A 238 12.31 25.93 -7.57
CA ASP A 238 11.09 26.00 -6.77
C ASP A 238 10.09 24.87 -7.07
N LEU A 239 10.41 23.97 -8.02
CA LEU A 239 9.56 22.82 -8.33
C LEU A 239 9.61 21.79 -7.21
N HIS A 240 8.64 21.82 -6.29
CA HIS A 240 8.58 20.94 -5.13
C HIS A 240 7.18 20.40 -4.86
N PHE A 241 7.04 19.09 -4.86
CA PHE A 241 5.83 18.38 -4.41
C PHE A 241 6.13 16.89 -4.20
N PRO A 242 5.36 16.19 -3.34
CA PRO A 242 5.52 14.76 -3.12
C PRO A 242 5.04 13.95 -4.32
N VAL A 243 5.82 12.95 -4.72
CA VAL A 243 5.46 11.99 -5.76
C VAL A 243 5.02 10.69 -5.12
N TYR A 244 3.82 10.22 -5.48
CA TYR A 244 3.29 8.92 -5.07
C TYR A 244 3.22 8.01 -6.28
N ALA A 245 4.22 7.14 -6.42
CA ALA A 245 4.40 6.31 -7.60
C ALA A 245 4.98 4.94 -7.24
N SER A 246 4.53 3.91 -7.92
CA SER A 246 5.18 2.61 -7.93
C SER A 246 5.22 2.08 -9.35
N PHE A 247 6.41 2.19 -9.95
CA PHE A 247 6.79 1.62 -11.23
C PHE A 247 7.84 0.54 -11.02
N ARG A 248 7.61 -0.64 -11.59
CA ARG A 248 8.56 -1.76 -11.61
C ARG A 248 8.76 -2.24 -13.02
N ASN A 249 10.02 -2.23 -13.49
CA ASN A 249 10.41 -2.68 -14.82
C ASN A 249 9.67 -1.92 -15.95
N VAL A 250 9.59 -0.60 -15.82
CA VAL A 250 8.91 0.28 -16.80
C VAL A 250 9.94 1.22 -17.44
N PRO A 251 9.92 1.47 -18.76
CA PRO A 251 10.85 2.39 -19.40
C PRO A 251 10.83 3.78 -18.75
N PHE A 252 12.02 4.37 -18.53
CA PHE A 252 12.15 5.71 -17.93
C PHE A 252 11.35 6.79 -18.68
N ALA A 253 11.22 6.69 -20.00
CA ALA A 253 10.36 7.60 -20.77
C ALA A 253 8.90 7.57 -20.32
N GLN A 254 8.35 6.37 -20.07
CA GLN A 254 6.98 6.21 -19.59
C GLN A 254 6.84 6.68 -18.14
N ILE A 255 7.81 6.37 -17.28
CA ILE A 255 7.82 6.86 -15.89
C ILE A 255 7.82 8.39 -15.87
N LEU A 256 8.73 9.01 -16.64
CA LEU A 256 8.88 10.46 -16.74
C LEU A 256 7.59 11.12 -17.24
N SER A 257 7.13 10.71 -18.42
CA SER A 257 5.94 11.28 -19.06
C SER A 257 4.72 11.18 -18.14
N ASN A 258 4.44 9.98 -17.61
CA ASN A 258 3.26 9.80 -16.76
C ASN A 258 3.37 10.61 -15.46
N THR A 259 4.52 10.62 -14.80
CA THR A 259 4.73 11.36 -13.55
C THR A 259 4.60 12.87 -13.76
N VAL A 260 5.22 13.41 -14.80
CA VAL A 260 5.23 14.84 -15.10
C VAL A 260 3.85 15.32 -15.53
N TYR A 261 3.23 14.66 -16.52
CA TYR A 261 1.94 15.10 -17.04
C TYR A 261 0.79 14.88 -16.05
N LEU A 262 0.80 13.80 -15.25
CA LEU A 262 -0.23 13.63 -14.23
C LEU A 262 -0.18 14.78 -13.22
N ASN A 263 1.01 15.17 -12.76
CA ASN A 263 1.19 16.28 -11.82
C ASN A 263 1.16 17.66 -12.49
N GLN A 264 0.52 17.77 -13.66
CA GLN A 264 0.29 19.00 -14.40
C GLN A 264 1.58 19.79 -14.68
N CYS A 265 2.68 19.10 -14.93
CA CYS A 265 3.90 19.65 -15.49
C CYS A 265 4.01 19.28 -16.98
N ILE A 266 4.96 19.88 -17.70
CA ILE A 266 5.27 19.57 -19.09
C ILE A 266 6.73 19.23 -19.28
N ILE A 267 6.99 18.47 -20.34
CA ILE A 267 8.33 18.16 -20.83
C ILE A 267 8.56 19.00 -22.09
N ILE A 268 9.66 19.73 -22.10
CA ILE A 268 10.14 20.49 -23.24
C ILE A 268 11.46 19.84 -23.68
N GLU A 269 11.57 19.49 -24.96
CA GLU A 269 12.80 18.93 -25.51
C GLU A 269 13.77 20.07 -25.87
N ARG A 270 15.00 19.98 -25.37
CA ARG A 270 16.10 20.92 -25.67
C ARG A 270 17.20 20.18 -26.43
N GLU A 271 18.22 20.89 -26.90
CA GLU A 271 19.37 20.24 -27.55
C GLU A 271 20.21 19.43 -26.56
N GLU A 272 20.42 19.98 -25.36
CA GLU A 272 21.27 19.38 -24.32
C GLU A 272 20.55 18.37 -23.42
N GLY A 273 19.23 18.20 -23.57
CA GLY A 273 18.44 17.31 -22.73
C GLY A 273 16.97 17.70 -22.65
N LEU A 274 16.35 17.38 -21.52
CA LEU A 274 14.95 17.68 -21.26
C LEU A 274 14.81 18.80 -20.23
N GLU A 275 13.75 19.59 -20.36
CA GLU A 275 13.34 20.56 -19.36
C GLU A 275 11.94 20.21 -18.86
N VAL A 276 11.74 20.22 -17.55
CA VAL A 276 10.43 20.00 -16.91
C VAL A 276 9.98 21.30 -16.26
N THR A 277 8.82 21.79 -16.66
CA THR A 277 8.25 23.03 -16.11
C THR A 277 6.80 22.84 -15.64
N PRO A 278 6.37 23.56 -14.60
CA PRO A 278 4.95 23.65 -14.23
C PRO A 278 4.10 24.07 -15.42
N TRP A 279 2.88 23.54 -15.53
CA TRP A 279 1.95 24.04 -16.54
C TRP A 279 1.61 25.51 -16.27
N PRO A 280 1.50 26.40 -17.29
CA PRO A 280 1.41 27.85 -17.11
C PRO A 280 0.31 28.35 -16.15
N ARG A 281 -0.75 27.56 -15.92
CA ARG A 281 -1.82 27.88 -14.96
C ARG A 281 -1.42 27.66 -13.48
N GLN A 282 -0.29 27.03 -13.20
CA GLN A 282 0.20 26.77 -11.84
C GLN A 282 0.99 27.94 -11.23
N ILE A 283 1.49 28.88 -12.05
CA ILE A 283 2.35 30.00 -11.59
C ILE A 283 1.59 31.01 -10.71
N LEU A 284 0.25 30.92 -10.63
CA LEU A 284 -0.56 31.92 -9.92
C LEU A 284 -1.23 31.44 -8.62
N GLN A 285 -1.21 30.16 -8.26
CA GLN A 285 -1.89 29.71 -7.04
C GLN A 285 -1.24 28.46 -6.41
N ARG A 286 -0.42 28.67 -5.37
CA ARG A 286 -0.70 28.22 -3.99
C ARG A 286 0.56 28.27 -3.13
N ARG A 287 0.52 29.15 -2.12
CA ARG A 287 1.21 28.91 -0.84
C ARG A 287 0.80 27.52 -0.34
N PRO A 288 1.69 26.75 0.32
CA PRO A 288 1.28 25.51 0.98
C PRO A 288 0.08 25.83 1.89
N TYR A 289 -0.94 24.97 1.85
CA TYR A 289 -2.21 25.04 2.57
C TYR A 289 -2.09 25.61 4.01
N ALA A 290 -2.06 26.93 4.14
CA ALA A 290 -2.21 27.65 5.42
C ALA A 290 -3.62 28.25 5.56
N ASP A 291 -4.35 28.43 4.45
CA ASP A 291 -5.64 29.11 4.44
C ASP A 291 -6.70 28.22 3.78
N TYR A 292 -7.06 27.11 4.43
CA TYR A 292 -8.47 26.72 4.40
C TYR A 292 -9.20 27.73 5.28
N PRO A 293 -10.34 28.32 4.87
CA PRO A 293 -11.22 28.94 5.85
C PRO A 293 -11.53 27.83 6.86
N LEU A 294 -11.14 28.06 8.11
CA LEU A 294 -11.63 27.32 9.27
C LEU A 294 -13.13 27.11 9.04
N ILE A 295 -13.50 25.90 8.66
CA ILE A 295 -14.85 25.42 8.87
C ILE A 295 -15.02 25.49 10.38
N GLN A 296 -15.75 26.51 10.80
CA GLN A 296 -16.40 26.72 12.09
C GLN A 296 -15.83 25.90 13.24
N SER A 297 -15.06 26.59 14.08
CA SER A 297 -14.95 26.35 15.52
C SER A 297 -14.77 24.88 15.93
N LEU A 298 -13.54 24.40 15.88
CA LEU A 298 -13.09 23.57 17.00
C LEU A 298 -13.17 24.44 18.26
N PRO A 299 -13.83 24.02 19.35
CA PRO A 299 -13.83 24.79 20.57
C PRO A 299 -12.40 24.97 21.07
N LEU A 300 -12.05 26.20 21.44
CA LEU A 300 -10.89 26.54 22.27
C LEU A 300 -10.98 25.72 23.58
N GLU A 301 -10.00 24.84 23.82
CA GLU A 301 -9.58 24.30 25.13
C GLU A 301 -10.67 23.79 26.12
N PRO A 302 -10.31 22.99 27.15
CA PRO A 302 -11.08 21.80 27.48
C PRO A 302 -12.34 22.12 28.28
N GLN A 303 -13.51 21.86 27.70
CA GLN A 303 -14.73 21.76 28.51
C GLN A 303 -14.71 20.45 29.30
N ALA A 304 -14.79 20.58 30.61
CA ALA A 304 -15.02 19.46 31.53
C ALA A 304 -16.36 18.77 31.19
N GLY A 305 -16.29 17.49 30.84
CA GLY A 305 -17.36 16.49 30.92
C GLY A 305 -18.73 16.85 30.35
N SER A 306 -19.03 16.39 29.13
CA SER A 306 -20.40 16.02 28.71
C SER A 306 -20.46 15.27 27.36
N GLY A 307 -19.47 14.40 27.10
CA GLY A 307 -19.58 13.36 26.06
C GLY A 307 -19.68 11.99 26.73
N PRO A 308 -20.21 10.94 26.06
CA PRO A 308 -20.09 9.59 26.58
C PRO A 308 -18.61 9.33 26.83
N GLN A 309 -18.29 9.03 28.09
CA GLN A 309 -16.94 8.75 28.55
C GLN A 309 -16.31 7.75 27.56
N PRO A 310 -15.07 7.96 27.08
CA PRO A 310 -14.41 6.94 26.28
C PRO A 310 -14.53 5.64 27.08
N PRO A 311 -14.93 4.52 26.44
CA PRO A 311 -14.91 3.24 27.13
C PRO A 311 -13.53 3.11 27.78
N PRO A 312 -13.44 2.65 29.03
CA PRO A 312 -12.17 2.55 29.73
C PRO A 312 -11.15 1.93 28.79
N LEU A 313 -9.91 2.42 28.82
CA LEU A 313 -8.79 1.73 28.19
C LEU A 313 -8.73 0.36 28.85
N ILE A 314 -9.44 -0.59 28.28
CA ILE A 314 -9.35 -1.99 28.63
C ILE A 314 -7.96 -2.37 28.15
N PRO A 315 -7.01 -2.65 29.05
CA PRO A 315 -5.73 -3.18 28.63
C PRO A 315 -6.02 -4.44 27.79
N GLU A 316 -5.27 -4.67 26.73
CA GLU A 316 -5.57 -5.68 25.68
C GLU A 316 -5.84 -7.11 26.21
N HIS A 317 -5.50 -7.39 27.48
CA HIS A 317 -5.84 -8.59 28.21
C HIS A 317 -7.34 -8.85 28.48
N ASN A 318 -8.26 -7.86 28.34
CA ASN A 318 -9.72 -8.12 28.50
C ASN A 318 -10.54 -7.93 27.22
N LEU A 319 -9.91 -7.87 26.05
CA LEU A 319 -10.65 -8.14 24.81
C LEU A 319 -10.99 -9.64 24.82
N ASN A 320 -12.23 -10.00 24.46
CA ASN A 320 -12.64 -11.39 24.27
C ASN A 320 -11.83 -11.99 23.11
N HIS A 321 -10.61 -12.40 23.40
CA HIS A 321 -9.86 -13.34 22.58
C HIS A 321 -10.75 -14.59 22.45
N PRO A 322 -10.85 -15.22 21.27
CA PRO A 322 -11.31 -16.60 21.25
C PRO A 322 -10.45 -17.37 22.25
N VAL A 323 -11.09 -18.07 23.20
CA VAL A 323 -10.40 -18.86 24.21
C VAL A 323 -9.57 -19.91 23.49
N VAL A 324 -8.28 -19.63 23.32
CA VAL A 324 -7.29 -20.66 23.03
C VAL A 324 -7.04 -21.32 24.37
N TYR A 325 -7.52 -22.55 24.53
CA TYR A 325 -7.16 -23.38 25.66
C TYR A 325 -5.62 -23.49 25.67
N GLN A 326 -5.00 -22.74 26.57
CA GLN A 326 -3.66 -23.05 27.01
C GLN A 326 -3.81 -24.28 27.90
N ASN A 327 -3.38 -25.44 27.40
CA ASN A 327 -3.14 -26.56 28.29
C ASN A 327 -1.97 -26.13 29.20
N GLY A 328 -2.33 -25.66 30.40
CA GLY A 328 -1.41 -25.56 31.51
C GLY A 328 -0.95 -26.96 31.92
N GLU A 329 0.25 -27.01 32.47
CA GLU A 329 0.96 -28.19 32.97
C GLU A 329 0.11 -29.15 33.81
#